data_AF-A0A6C0EG34-F1
#
_entry.id   AF-A0A6C0EG34-F1
#
_cell.length_a   1.000
_cell.length_b   1.000
_cell.length_c   1.000
_cell.angle_alpha   90.00
_cell.angle_beta   90.00
_cell.angle_gamma   90.00
#
_symmetry.space_group_name_H-M   'P 1'
#
loop_
_entity.id
_entity.type
_entity.pdbx_description
1 polymer ?
#
loop_
_entity_poly.entity_id
_entity_poly.type
_entity_poly.pdbx_seq_one_letter_code
_entity_poly.pdbx_strand_id
1 'polypeptide(L)'
;MRIVYFLLYSLFFTLNIPIIHGFIKKPNQILIKRTSNLSNLSNDENKKTDLTVEIQNDNIIIKKLRSVSKLTRSGNIVPTLLLSFSGGWIMNPSITSLIHSTPFITSNINAVLIMSLSMILNDLFDIEVDKLNNPSRPLITGEISKIEAISLSGLLFLIIKYLTTTYLPGNIQFITDLILFDIVLYTPILKKITFVKNLNCALIVSFALLYSGLCVSDHNLLINDKHYNILSITMNYIFWGSINNELMMDISDVEGDKQNGIKTLPVIINKPASLFIAHSILYCNTMSNSLSLAYIYNNIQYGIIPVLLYLPIFIDLLKVRKSKYAPLMITKTLNNSMLPMILFLLYMCVLSYNI
;
A
#
# COMPACT_ATOMS: atom_id res chain seq x y z
N MET A 1 13.84 25.59 4.25
CA MET A 1 13.17 24.28 4.05
C MET A 1 14.16 23.13 3.88
N ARG A 2 14.97 23.02 2.81
CA ARG A 2 15.96 21.91 2.62
C ARG A 2 16.93 21.69 3.80
N ILE A 3 17.37 22.78 4.45
CA ILE A 3 18.26 22.72 5.64
C ILE A 3 17.52 22.20 6.89
N VAL A 4 16.24 22.53 7.04
CA VAL A 4 15.41 22.05 8.16
C VAL A 4 15.12 20.56 8.01
N TYR A 5 14.91 20.08 6.78
CA TYR A 5 14.82 18.64 6.48
C TYR A 5 16.13 17.91 6.72
N PHE A 6 17.27 18.47 6.28
CA PHE A 6 18.59 17.88 6.57
C PHE A 6 18.86 17.82 8.08
N LEU A 7 18.47 18.85 8.84
CA LEU A 7 18.64 18.91 10.29
C LEU A 7 17.72 17.93 11.04
N LEU A 8 16.44 17.80 10.65
CA LEU A 8 15.53 16.81 11.21
C LEU A 8 15.97 15.37 10.86
N TYR A 9 16.51 15.18 9.66
CA TYR A 9 17.03 13.90 9.19
C TYR A 9 18.35 13.52 9.88
N SER A 10 19.25 14.49 10.09
CA SER A 10 20.45 14.30 10.91
C SER A 10 20.08 14.04 12.36
N LEU A 11 19.01 14.65 12.90
CA LEU A 11 18.53 14.39 14.26
C LEU A 11 17.96 12.98 14.40
N PHE A 12 17.19 12.50 13.41
CA PHE A 12 16.63 11.14 13.40
C PHE A 12 17.72 10.06 13.35
N PHE A 13 18.79 10.29 12.59
CA PHE A 13 19.96 9.40 12.54
C PHE A 13 20.84 9.51 13.80
N THR A 14 21.12 10.71 14.29
CA THR A 14 21.99 10.91 15.47
C THR A 14 21.35 10.43 16.77
N LEU A 15 20.02 10.48 16.91
CA LEU A 15 19.30 10.00 18.10
C LEU A 15 19.10 8.47 18.11
N ASN A 16 19.34 7.76 17.00
CA ASN A 16 19.11 6.30 16.88
C ASN A 16 20.35 5.47 16.52
N ILE A 17 21.55 6.06 16.54
CA ILE A 17 22.80 5.29 16.46
C ILE A 17 23.21 4.88 17.87
N PRO A 18 23.01 3.62 18.32
CA PRO A 18 23.93 3.07 19.29
C PRO A 18 25.30 2.99 18.62
N ILE A 19 26.27 3.64 19.27
CA ILE A 19 27.68 3.77 18.87
C ILE A 19 28.18 2.47 18.24
N ILE A 20 28.64 2.60 17.00
CA ILE A 20 29.26 1.56 16.18
C ILE A 20 30.48 1.01 16.93
N HIS A 21 30.42 -0.24 17.39
CA HIS A 21 31.56 -1.15 17.50
C HIS A 21 31.04 -2.58 17.25
N GLY A 22 31.39 -3.16 16.10
CA GLY A 22 31.08 -4.57 15.80
C GLY A 22 30.49 -4.81 14.41
N PHE A 23 31.13 -4.29 13.37
CA PHE A 23 31.00 -4.90 12.04
C PHE A 23 31.51 -6.35 12.13
N ILE A 24 30.70 -7.29 11.65
CA ILE A 24 30.94 -8.74 11.63
C ILE A 24 30.77 -9.44 13.00
N LYS A 25 29.52 -9.72 13.40
CA LYS A 25 29.26 -10.92 14.21
C LYS A 25 29.20 -12.13 13.26
N LYS A 26 30.19 -13.03 13.39
CA LYS A 26 30.21 -14.34 12.73
C LYS A 26 28.87 -15.06 12.99
N PRO A 27 28.32 -15.79 12.00
CA PRO A 27 27.15 -16.64 12.24
C PRO A 27 27.48 -17.61 13.37
N ASN A 28 26.52 -17.78 14.30
CA ASN A 28 26.61 -18.75 15.39
C ASN A 28 27.11 -20.09 14.83
N GLN A 29 28.23 -20.55 15.39
CA GLN A 29 28.76 -21.89 15.11
C GLN A 29 27.68 -22.91 15.46
N ILE A 30 27.08 -23.51 14.43
CA ILE A 30 26.44 -24.80 14.56
C ILE A 30 27.56 -25.74 15.01
N LEU A 31 27.48 -26.19 16.27
CA LEU A 31 28.37 -27.18 16.87
C LEU A 31 28.19 -28.52 16.13
N ILE A 32 28.84 -28.65 14.97
CA ILE A 32 29.04 -29.94 14.33
C ILE A 32 30.19 -30.61 15.08
N LYS A 33 29.83 -31.53 15.96
CA LYS A 33 30.77 -32.44 16.64
C LYS A 33 31.40 -33.33 15.55
N ARG A 34 32.52 -32.88 14.97
CA ARG A 34 33.28 -33.63 13.96
C ARG A 34 34.14 -34.66 14.69
N THR A 35 33.69 -35.91 14.72
CA THR A 35 34.57 -37.05 15.02
C THR A 35 35.60 -37.16 13.90
N SER A 36 36.86 -37.05 14.28
CA SER A 36 38.03 -37.29 13.45
C SER A 36 38.04 -38.71 12.90
N ASN A 37 38.13 -38.87 11.59
CA ASN A 37 39.08 -39.74 10.89
C ASN A 37 38.68 -39.88 9.43
N LEU A 38 39.63 -39.57 8.53
CA LEU A 38 39.95 -40.25 7.28
C LEU A 38 40.49 -39.24 6.26
N SER A 39 41.81 -39.29 6.15
CA SER A 39 42.63 -38.74 5.08
C SER A 39 42.34 -39.41 3.74
N ASN A 40 42.47 -38.62 2.68
CA ASN A 40 42.61 -38.97 1.25
C ASN A 40 41.31 -39.20 0.47
N LEU A 41 40.84 -38.17 -0.27
CA LEU A 41 39.99 -38.24 -1.48
C LEU A 41 39.87 -36.85 -2.16
N SER A 42 40.97 -36.30 -2.65
CA SER A 42 40.98 -35.00 -3.33
C SER A 42 40.73 -35.15 -4.83
N ASN A 43 39.48 -34.92 -5.28
CA ASN A 43 39.10 -34.13 -6.47
C ASN A 43 37.59 -34.20 -6.79
N ASP A 44 36.90 -35.29 -6.46
CA ASP A 44 35.44 -35.42 -6.65
C ASP A 44 34.61 -34.83 -5.50
N GLU A 45 35.17 -34.76 -4.28
CA GLU A 45 34.51 -34.12 -3.15
C GLU A 45 34.38 -32.61 -3.34
N ASN A 46 35.38 -31.92 -3.91
CA ASN A 46 35.29 -30.47 -4.14
C ASN A 46 34.12 -30.11 -5.05
N LYS A 47 33.88 -30.86 -6.13
CA LYS A 47 32.76 -30.60 -7.05
C LYS A 47 31.39 -30.86 -6.41
N LYS A 48 31.26 -31.91 -5.57
CA LYS A 48 30.05 -32.18 -4.78
C LYS A 48 29.84 -31.18 -3.64
N THR A 49 30.92 -30.69 -3.03
CA THR A 49 30.89 -29.69 -1.97
C THR A 49 30.51 -28.33 -2.55
N ASP A 50 31.05 -27.98 -3.72
CA ASP A 50 30.69 -26.76 -4.46
C ASP A 50 29.21 -26.80 -4.89
N LEU A 51 28.74 -27.91 -5.48
CA LEU A 51 27.32 -28.10 -5.83
C LEU A 51 26.39 -28.06 -4.61
N THR A 52 26.77 -28.64 -3.47
CA THR A 52 25.94 -28.61 -2.25
C THR A 52 25.95 -27.25 -1.57
N VAL A 53 27.07 -26.52 -1.59
CA VAL A 53 27.17 -25.12 -1.13
C VAL A 53 26.36 -24.19 -2.03
N GLU A 54 26.38 -24.39 -3.35
CA GLU A 54 25.60 -23.62 -4.33
C GLU A 54 24.10 -23.86 -4.15
N ILE A 55 23.65 -25.13 -4.05
CA ILE A 55 22.25 -25.49 -3.75
C ILE A 55 21.80 -24.95 -2.38
N GLN A 56 22.68 -24.95 -1.37
CA GLN A 56 22.36 -24.44 -0.04
C GLN A 56 22.29 -22.90 -0.01
N ASN A 57 23.13 -22.22 -0.80
CA ASN A 57 23.11 -20.76 -0.98
C ASN A 57 21.90 -20.27 -1.76
N ASP A 58 21.48 -20.96 -2.82
CA ASP A 58 20.25 -20.64 -3.56
C ASP A 58 19.02 -20.70 -2.64
N ASN A 59 18.99 -21.69 -1.75
CA ASN A 59 17.94 -21.81 -0.74
C ASN A 59 17.95 -20.66 0.28
N ILE A 60 19.10 -20.05 0.57
CA ILE A 60 19.21 -18.90 1.49
C ILE A 60 18.75 -17.62 0.79
N ILE A 61 19.19 -17.37 -0.45
CA ILE A 61 18.82 -16.18 -1.22
C ILE A 61 17.31 -16.17 -1.47
N ILE A 62 16.73 -17.30 -1.91
CA ILE A 62 15.29 -17.42 -2.14
C ILE A 62 14.50 -17.18 -0.85
N LYS A 63 14.96 -17.69 0.30
CA LYS A 63 14.34 -17.41 1.60
C LYS A 63 14.41 -15.93 1.96
N LYS A 64 15.55 -15.28 1.74
CA LYS A 64 15.72 -13.85 2.01
C LYS A 64 14.81 -13.01 1.12
N LEU A 65 14.75 -13.30 -0.18
CA LEU A 65 13.85 -12.65 -1.14
C LEU A 65 12.38 -12.81 -0.75
N ARG A 66 11.97 -14.01 -0.32
CA ARG A 66 10.60 -14.23 0.21
C ARG A 66 10.33 -13.41 1.45
N SER A 67 11.30 -13.29 2.35
CA SER A 67 11.18 -12.48 3.56
C SER A 67 11.03 -10.99 3.22
N VAL A 68 11.82 -10.49 2.26
CA VAL A 68 11.72 -9.10 1.77
C VAL A 68 10.37 -8.86 1.09
N SER A 69 9.94 -9.79 0.24
CA SER A 69 8.61 -9.77 -0.40
C SER A 69 7.46 -9.73 0.61
N LYS A 70 7.60 -10.46 1.73
CA LYS A 70 6.62 -10.43 2.83
C LYS A 70 6.66 -9.10 3.58
N LEU A 71 7.84 -8.55 3.83
CA LEU A 71 8.02 -7.25 4.48
C LEU A 71 7.43 -6.09 3.66
N THR A 72 7.67 -6.07 2.34
CA THR A 72 7.13 -5.05 1.43
C THR A 72 5.68 -5.27 1.05
N ARG A 73 5.09 -6.40 1.47
CA ARG A 73 3.72 -6.85 1.11
C ARG A 73 3.50 -6.84 -0.39
N SER A 74 4.35 -7.58 -1.12
CA SER A 74 4.34 -7.64 -2.59
C SER A 74 3.00 -8.01 -3.24
N GLY A 75 2.09 -8.67 -2.51
CA GLY A 75 0.71 -8.91 -2.95
C GLY A 75 -0.07 -7.64 -3.29
N ASN A 76 0.32 -6.49 -2.71
CA ASN A 76 -0.31 -5.19 -2.96
C ASN A 76 0.24 -4.47 -4.21
N ILE A 77 1.28 -5.02 -4.87
CA ILE A 77 1.87 -4.42 -6.07
C ILE A 77 0.84 -4.35 -7.20
N VAL A 78 0.12 -5.45 -7.45
CA VAL A 78 -0.85 -5.52 -8.56
C VAL A 78 -2.00 -4.52 -8.37
N PRO A 79 -2.69 -4.46 -7.21
CA PRO A 79 -3.69 -3.43 -6.95
C PRO A 79 -3.14 -2.00 -7.09
N THR A 80 -1.93 -1.74 -6.59
CA THR A 80 -1.30 -0.41 -6.65
C THR A 80 -1.01 0.02 -8.08
N LEU A 81 -0.48 -0.89 -8.91
CA LEU A 81 -0.23 -0.63 -10.32
C LEU A 81 -1.52 -0.45 -11.10
N LEU A 82 -2.54 -1.28 -10.87
CA LEU A 82 -3.85 -1.12 -11.52
C LEU A 82 -4.46 0.26 -11.21
N LEU A 83 -4.37 0.69 -9.96
CA LEU A 83 -4.90 1.98 -9.52
C LEU A 83 -4.15 3.16 -10.14
N SER A 84 -2.82 3.14 -10.06
CA SER A 84 -1.94 4.14 -10.65
C SER A 84 -2.11 4.20 -12.18
N PHE A 85 -2.08 3.04 -12.85
CA PHE A 85 -2.30 2.94 -14.29
C PHE A 85 -3.64 3.53 -14.72
N SER A 86 -4.72 3.20 -14.00
CA SER A 86 -6.06 3.72 -14.29
C SER A 86 -6.09 5.25 -14.25
N GLY A 87 -5.37 5.89 -13.32
CA GLY A 87 -5.27 7.34 -13.26
C GLY A 87 -4.61 7.96 -14.49
N GLY A 88 -3.49 7.39 -14.94
CA GLY A 88 -2.84 7.84 -16.18
C GLY A 88 -3.69 7.58 -17.42
N TRP A 89 -4.33 6.42 -17.51
CA TRP A 89 -5.26 6.11 -18.60
C TRP A 89 -6.45 7.06 -18.65
N ILE A 90 -7.04 7.38 -17.50
CA ILE A 90 -8.15 8.34 -17.44
C ILE A 90 -7.72 9.70 -17.97
N MET A 91 -6.48 10.13 -17.77
CA MET A 91 -5.99 11.41 -18.28
C MET A 91 -5.47 11.36 -19.71
N ASN A 92 -4.95 10.22 -20.16
CA ASN A 92 -4.40 10.04 -21.50
C ASN A 92 -4.70 8.60 -21.97
N PRO A 93 -5.87 8.34 -22.59
CA PRO A 93 -6.35 7.00 -22.91
C PRO A 93 -5.69 6.42 -24.17
N SER A 94 -4.36 6.42 -24.21
CA SER A 94 -3.57 5.85 -25.30
C SER A 94 -2.42 5.02 -24.74
N ILE A 95 -2.42 3.72 -25.05
CA ILE A 95 -1.36 2.83 -24.56
C ILE A 95 0.01 3.26 -25.08
N THR A 96 0.08 3.76 -26.32
CA THR A 96 1.35 4.17 -26.95
C THR A 96 1.90 5.43 -26.30
N SER A 97 1.05 6.41 -25.97
CA SER A 97 1.51 7.62 -25.26
C SER A 97 2.02 7.28 -23.85
N LEU A 98 1.31 6.42 -23.13
CA LEU A 98 1.65 6.03 -21.76
C LEU A 98 2.96 5.26 -21.68
N ILE A 99 3.18 4.27 -22.55
CA ILE A 99 4.44 3.49 -22.55
C ILE A 99 5.66 4.29 -23.02
N HIS A 100 5.46 5.41 -23.71
CA HIS A 100 6.54 6.32 -24.12
C HIS A 100 6.68 7.52 -23.17
N SER A 101 5.76 7.71 -22.22
CA SER A 101 5.81 8.77 -21.23
C SER A 101 6.73 8.40 -20.08
N THR A 102 7.93 9.00 -20.05
CA THR A 102 8.86 8.82 -18.93
C THR A 102 8.23 9.21 -17.58
N PRO A 103 7.51 10.35 -17.44
CA PRO A 103 6.85 10.69 -16.20
C PRO A 103 5.83 9.64 -15.73
N PHE A 104 5.06 9.04 -16.63
CA PHE A 104 4.10 7.98 -16.31
C PHE A 104 4.78 6.71 -15.80
N ILE A 105 5.83 6.25 -16.47
CA ILE A 105 6.56 5.06 -16.05
C ILE A 105 7.19 5.31 -14.68
N THR A 106 7.81 6.48 -14.50
CA THR A 106 8.40 6.87 -13.24
C THR A 106 7.36 6.96 -12.12
N SER A 107 6.17 7.50 -12.37
CA SER A 107 5.11 7.60 -11.35
C SER A 107 4.64 6.22 -10.90
N ASN A 108 4.46 5.27 -11.81
CA ASN A 108 4.06 3.89 -11.48
C ASN A 108 5.13 3.14 -10.68
N ILE A 109 6.41 3.31 -11.05
CA ILE A 109 7.53 2.77 -10.27
C ILE A 109 7.55 3.39 -8.88
N ASN A 110 7.45 4.71 -8.78
CA ASN A 110 7.41 5.42 -7.50
C ASN A 110 6.23 4.98 -6.64
N ALA A 111 5.04 4.74 -7.21
CA ALA A 111 3.88 4.26 -6.45
C ALA A 111 4.17 2.92 -5.74
N VAL A 112 4.81 1.97 -6.45
CA VAL A 112 5.21 0.68 -5.87
C VAL A 112 6.31 0.84 -4.81
N LEU A 113 7.30 1.70 -5.06
CA LEU A 113 8.39 1.95 -4.12
C LEU A 113 7.90 2.65 -2.85
N ILE A 114 7.02 3.66 -2.98
CA ILE A 114 6.41 4.38 -1.86
C ILE A 114 5.53 3.44 -1.04
N MET A 115 4.70 2.61 -1.69
CA MET A 115 3.94 1.56 -1.02
C MET A 115 4.87 0.64 -0.21
N SER A 116 5.91 0.11 -0.85
CA SER A 116 6.88 -0.79 -0.21
C SER A 116 7.58 -0.13 0.99
N LEU A 117 8.00 1.13 0.83
CA LEU A 117 8.62 1.93 1.88
C LEU A 117 7.66 2.15 3.06
N SER A 118 6.40 2.53 2.79
CA SER A 118 5.36 2.69 3.82
C SER A 118 5.16 1.40 4.61
N MET A 119 5.12 0.25 3.93
CA MET A 119 4.96 -1.05 4.57
C MET A 119 6.14 -1.41 5.49
N ILE A 120 7.38 -1.11 5.08
CA ILE A 120 8.56 -1.34 5.93
C ILE A 120 8.57 -0.38 7.13
N LEU A 121 8.26 0.90 6.92
CA LEU A 121 8.22 1.90 7.99
C LEU A 121 7.17 1.54 9.05
N ASN A 122 5.99 1.11 8.63
CA ASN A 122 4.94 0.64 9.54
C ASN A 122 5.45 -0.51 10.42
N ASP A 123 6.03 -1.55 9.81
CA ASP A 123 6.59 -2.70 10.53
C ASP A 123 7.73 -2.29 11.48
N LEU A 124 8.57 -1.31 11.10
CA LEU A 124 9.66 -0.80 11.95
C LEU A 124 9.16 -0.05 13.19
N PHE A 125 8.09 0.73 13.06
CA PHE A 125 7.49 1.46 14.18
C PHE A 125 6.62 0.55 15.06
N ASP A 126 5.98 -0.47 14.47
CA ASP A 126 5.05 -1.37 15.16
C ASP A 126 5.72 -2.62 15.75
N ILE A 127 7.07 -2.73 15.78
CA ILE A 127 7.77 -3.94 16.27
C ILE A 127 7.21 -4.47 17.59
N GLU A 128 7.02 -3.63 18.60
CA GLU A 128 6.52 -4.08 19.91
C GLU A 128 5.05 -4.51 19.87
N VAL A 129 4.24 -3.85 19.04
CA VAL A 129 2.82 -4.18 18.84
C VAL A 129 2.68 -5.50 18.07
N ASP A 130 3.50 -5.68 17.04
CA ASP A 130 3.47 -6.85 16.17
C ASP A 130 4.04 -8.11 16.83
N LYS A 131 4.84 -8.01 17.90
CA LYS A 131 5.20 -9.18 18.73
C LYS A 131 3.98 -9.88 19.29
N LEU A 132 2.95 -9.12 19.66
CA LEU A 132 1.69 -9.65 20.20
C LEU A 132 0.70 -9.99 19.09
N ASN A 133 0.50 -9.06 18.14
CA ASN A 133 -0.58 -9.16 17.17
C ASN A 133 -0.20 -9.95 15.90
N ASN A 134 1.07 -9.90 15.48
CA ASN A 134 1.52 -10.48 14.21
C ASN A 134 2.91 -11.15 14.35
N PRO A 135 3.06 -12.19 15.20
CA PRO A 135 4.36 -12.76 15.54
C PRO A 135 5.09 -13.41 14.35
N SER A 136 4.38 -13.64 13.24
CA SER A 136 4.96 -14.21 12.02
C SER A 136 5.67 -13.19 11.11
N ARG A 137 5.70 -11.90 11.46
CA ARG A 137 6.32 -10.86 10.61
C ARG A 137 7.85 -11.04 10.52
N PRO A 138 8.48 -10.75 9.36
CA PRO A 138 9.92 -10.95 9.15
C PRO A 138 10.82 -10.24 10.17
N LEU A 139 10.42 -9.05 10.64
CA LEU A 139 11.14 -8.30 11.68
C LEU A 139 11.05 -8.97 13.06
N ILE A 140 9.98 -9.71 13.34
CA ILE A 140 9.73 -10.36 14.63
C ILE A 140 10.39 -11.74 14.66
N THR A 141 10.31 -12.48 13.56
CA THR A 141 10.97 -13.78 13.40
C THR A 141 12.49 -13.67 13.29
N GLY A 142 13.02 -12.47 13.02
CA GLY A 142 14.44 -12.23 12.81
C GLY A 142 14.94 -12.63 11.42
N GLU A 143 14.04 -13.01 10.50
CA GLU A 143 14.36 -13.26 9.09
C GLU A 143 14.92 -12.00 8.42
N ILE A 144 14.49 -10.84 8.87
CA ILE A 144 15.05 -9.53 8.53
C ILE A 144 15.39 -8.79 9.83
N SER A 145 16.63 -8.34 9.95
CA SER A 145 17.07 -7.52 11.08
C SER A 145 16.57 -6.08 10.95
N LYS A 146 16.45 -5.38 12.08
CA LYS A 146 16.08 -3.95 12.12
C LYS A 146 17.00 -3.09 11.25
N ILE A 147 18.31 -3.38 11.26
CA ILE A 147 19.30 -2.65 10.46
C ILE A 147 19.07 -2.88 8.97
N GLU A 148 18.81 -4.12 8.55
CA GLU A 148 18.50 -4.41 7.14
C GLU A 148 17.24 -3.68 6.67
N ALA A 149 16.18 -3.65 7.49
CA ALA A 149 14.94 -2.93 7.14
C ALA A 149 15.14 -1.41 7.09
N ILE A 150 15.93 -0.83 7.99
CA ILE A 150 16.29 0.60 7.94
C ILE A 150 17.12 0.91 6.68
N SER A 151 18.13 0.09 6.37
CA SER A 151 18.94 0.24 5.18
C SER A 151 18.12 0.13 3.90
N LEU A 152 17.20 -0.85 3.83
CA LEU A 152 16.28 -1.01 2.71
C LEU A 152 15.36 0.21 2.58
N SER A 153 14.82 0.72 3.69
CA SER A 153 13.99 1.94 3.69
C SER A 153 14.76 3.15 3.15
N GLY A 154 16.01 3.34 3.60
CA GLY A 154 16.88 4.41 3.11
C GLY A 154 17.20 4.27 1.62
N LEU A 155 17.48 3.05 1.15
CA LEU A 155 17.71 2.77 -0.27
C LEU A 155 16.47 3.09 -1.12
N LEU A 156 15.29 2.61 -0.72
CA LEU A 156 14.04 2.90 -1.42
C LEU A 156 13.77 4.40 -1.48
N PHE A 157 13.95 5.11 -0.37
CA PHE A 157 13.79 6.56 -0.31
C PHE A 157 14.73 7.27 -1.29
N LEU A 158 16.01 6.89 -1.34
CA LEU A 158 16.99 7.48 -2.26
C LEU A 158 16.63 7.22 -3.72
N ILE A 159 16.17 6.01 -4.05
CA ILE A 159 15.70 5.66 -5.40
C ILE A 159 14.48 6.52 -5.78
N ILE A 160 13.48 6.60 -4.90
CA ILE A 160 12.28 7.43 -5.14
C ILE A 160 12.69 8.88 -5.38
N LYS A 161 13.58 9.44 -4.55
CA LYS A 161 14.04 10.82 -4.69
C LYS A 161 14.80 11.03 -5.99
N TYR A 162 15.74 10.14 -6.32
CA TYR A 162 16.47 10.20 -7.59
C TYR A 162 15.52 10.19 -8.79
N LEU A 163 14.60 9.23 -8.85
CA LEU A 163 13.64 9.10 -9.92
C LEU A 163 12.74 10.34 -10.03
N THR A 164 12.23 10.81 -8.89
CA THR A 164 11.37 11.99 -8.80
C THR A 164 12.06 13.25 -9.28
N THR A 165 13.28 13.52 -8.81
CA THR A 165 14.00 14.75 -9.20
C THR A 165 14.49 14.74 -10.65
N THR A 166 14.73 13.56 -11.20
CA THR A 166 15.29 13.40 -12.56
C THR A 166 14.20 13.42 -13.63
N TYR A 167 13.05 12.76 -13.37
CA TYR A 167 12.08 12.46 -14.41
C TYR A 167 10.69 13.08 -14.21
N LEU A 168 10.39 13.68 -13.05
CA LEU A 168 9.08 14.27 -12.76
C LEU A 168 9.13 15.80 -12.72
N PRO A 169 8.06 16.50 -13.12
CA PRO A 169 7.99 17.96 -13.08
C PRO A 169 7.87 18.48 -11.64
N GLY A 170 8.29 19.72 -11.41
CA GLY A 170 8.49 20.28 -10.05
C GLY A 170 7.24 20.27 -9.14
N ASN A 171 6.05 20.46 -9.70
CA ASN A 171 4.77 20.34 -8.98
C ASN A 171 4.55 18.91 -8.46
N ILE A 172 4.86 17.90 -9.28
CA ILE A 172 4.77 16.49 -8.91
C ILE A 172 5.87 16.13 -7.90
N GLN A 173 7.07 16.71 -8.03
CA GLN A 173 8.13 16.51 -7.04
C GLN A 173 7.70 16.99 -5.64
N PHE A 174 7.07 18.16 -5.55
CA PHE A 174 6.53 18.68 -4.30
C PHE A 174 5.46 17.76 -3.71
N ILE A 175 4.55 17.25 -4.55
CA ILE A 175 3.54 16.28 -4.14
C ILE A 175 4.17 15.00 -3.60
N THR A 176 5.17 14.43 -4.29
CA THR A 176 5.88 13.23 -3.82
C THR A 176 6.52 13.48 -2.46
N ASP A 177 7.07 14.67 -2.22
CA ASP A 177 7.67 15.03 -0.94
C ASP A 177 6.65 15.11 0.19
N LEU A 178 5.44 15.58 -0.08
CA LEU A 178 4.34 15.55 0.88
C LEU A 178 3.92 14.11 1.22
N ILE A 179 3.84 13.22 0.23
CA ILE A 179 3.51 11.80 0.47
C ILE A 179 4.60 11.12 1.30
N LEU A 180 5.88 11.35 0.96
CA LEU A 180 7.00 10.80 1.72
C LEU A 180 7.03 11.31 3.16
N PHE A 181 6.67 12.58 3.38
CA PHE A 181 6.52 13.14 4.71
C PHE A 181 5.37 12.47 5.47
N ASP A 182 4.22 12.29 4.81
CA ASP A 182 3.03 11.68 5.40
C ASP A 182 3.28 10.23 5.85
N ILE A 183 3.89 9.38 5.02
CA ILE A 183 4.16 7.97 5.39
C ILE A 183 5.11 7.85 6.60
N VAL A 184 5.99 8.84 6.83
CA VAL A 184 6.88 8.89 7.99
C VAL A 184 6.11 9.32 9.24
N LEU A 185 5.18 10.26 9.13
CA LEU A 185 4.36 10.72 10.26
C LEU A 185 3.22 9.77 10.61
N TYR A 186 2.76 8.96 9.66
CA TYR A 186 1.55 8.16 9.76
C TYR A 186 1.55 7.26 11.00
N THR A 187 2.47 6.31 11.09
CA THR A 187 2.49 5.33 12.19
C THR A 187 2.78 5.93 13.57
N PRO A 188 3.77 6.83 13.76
CA PRO A 188 4.06 7.39 15.08
C PRO A 188 2.98 8.36 15.61
N ILE A 189 2.25 9.05 14.72
CA ILE A 189 1.31 10.12 15.08
C ILE A 189 -0.12 9.80 14.62
N LEU A 190 -0.37 9.78 13.32
CA LEU A 190 -1.73 9.73 12.76
C LEU A 190 -2.47 8.43 13.12
N LYS A 191 -1.75 7.30 13.15
CA LYS A 191 -2.29 5.97 13.48
C LYS A 191 -2.90 5.91 14.88
N LYS A 192 -2.45 6.77 15.81
CA LYS A 192 -2.94 6.83 17.20
C LYS A 192 -4.23 7.63 17.34
N ILE A 193 -4.59 8.42 16.33
CA ILE A 193 -5.77 9.28 16.36
C ILE A 193 -6.91 8.54 15.66
N THR A 194 -7.98 8.26 16.43
CA THR A 194 -9.18 7.60 15.91
C THR A 194 -9.70 8.30 14.68
N PHE A 195 -10.12 7.52 13.67
CA PHE A 195 -10.68 7.98 12.39
C PHE A 195 -9.69 8.73 11.47
N VAL A 196 -8.77 9.54 12.01
CA VAL A 196 -7.70 10.19 11.23
C VAL A 196 -6.80 9.16 10.56
N LYS A 197 -6.50 8.02 11.22
CA LYS A 197 -5.79 6.91 10.58
C LYS A 197 -6.50 6.42 9.30
N ASN A 198 -7.82 6.23 9.37
CA ASN A 198 -8.64 5.70 8.27
C ASN A 198 -8.71 6.74 7.15
N LEU A 199 -8.87 8.03 7.52
CA LEU A 199 -8.86 9.15 6.59
C LEU A 199 -7.55 9.21 5.81
N ASN A 200 -6.42 9.12 6.51
CA ASN A 200 -5.11 9.19 5.88
C ASN A 200 -4.86 7.99 4.96
N CYS A 201 -5.22 6.77 5.40
CA CYS A 201 -5.13 5.58 4.57
C CYS A 201 -5.91 5.75 3.25
N ALA A 202 -7.17 6.20 3.35
CA ALA A 202 -8.01 6.46 2.17
C ALA A 202 -7.46 7.58 1.27
N LEU A 203 -6.90 8.64 1.85
CA LEU A 203 -6.22 9.70 1.10
C LEU A 203 -5.06 9.12 0.29
N ILE A 204 -4.11 8.41 0.91
CA ILE A 204 -2.96 7.83 0.20
C ILE A 204 -3.42 6.89 -0.93
N VAL A 205 -4.38 6.01 -0.65
CA VAL A 205 -4.88 5.04 -1.65
C VAL A 205 -5.49 5.76 -2.85
N SER A 206 -6.44 6.67 -2.61
CA SER A 206 -7.07 7.43 -3.71
C SER A 206 -6.09 8.35 -4.44
N PHE A 207 -5.10 8.88 -3.73
CA PHE A 207 -4.08 9.75 -4.29
C PHE A 207 -3.13 9.00 -5.25
N ALA A 208 -2.94 7.69 -5.11
CA ALA A 208 -2.13 6.92 -6.06
C ALA A 208 -2.67 7.01 -7.50
N LEU A 209 -4.01 7.03 -7.66
CA LEU A 209 -4.67 7.26 -8.95
C LEU A 209 -4.40 8.69 -9.45
N LEU A 210 -4.65 9.70 -8.61
CA LEU A 210 -4.45 11.11 -8.97
C LEU A 210 -2.98 11.40 -9.35
N TYR A 211 -2.04 10.88 -8.57
CA TYR A 211 -0.61 11.06 -8.76
C TYR A 211 -0.16 10.67 -10.18
N SER A 212 -0.56 9.49 -10.66
CA SER A 212 -0.20 9.07 -12.01
C SER A 212 -0.95 9.84 -13.10
N GLY A 213 -2.19 10.27 -12.86
CA GLY A 213 -2.96 11.10 -13.80
C GLY A 213 -2.31 12.47 -14.02
N LEU A 214 -1.86 13.11 -12.94
CA LEU A 214 -1.18 14.40 -13.02
C LEU A 214 0.21 14.34 -13.69
N CYS A 215 0.84 13.16 -13.76
CA CYS A 215 2.12 13.00 -14.44
C CYS A 215 2.00 12.97 -15.96
N VAL A 216 0.81 12.69 -16.50
CA VAL A 216 0.55 12.59 -17.95
C VAL A 216 -0.35 13.70 -18.47
N SER A 217 -0.89 14.54 -17.59
CA SER A 217 -1.71 15.67 -17.98
C SER A 217 -0.87 16.75 -18.65
N ASP A 218 -1.30 17.19 -19.84
CA ASP A 218 -0.73 18.38 -20.47
C ASP A 218 -0.98 19.60 -19.57
N HIS A 219 0.02 20.49 -19.45
CA HIS A 219 0.01 21.64 -18.55
C HIS A 219 -1.09 22.68 -18.85
N ASN A 220 -1.85 22.52 -19.93
CA ASN A 220 -2.99 23.36 -20.28
C ASN A 220 -4.26 22.87 -19.55
N LEU A 221 -4.29 23.16 -18.26
CA LEU A 221 -5.40 22.89 -17.33
C LEU A 221 -6.67 23.64 -17.74
N LEU A 222 -7.45 23.08 -18.66
CA LEU A 222 -8.82 23.53 -18.86
C LEU A 222 -9.70 22.93 -17.77
N ILE A 223 -10.21 23.80 -16.89
CA ILE A 223 -11.11 23.48 -15.76
C ILE A 223 -12.38 22.72 -16.20
N ASN A 224 -12.66 22.64 -17.51
CA ASN A 224 -13.81 21.95 -18.11
C ASN A 224 -13.46 20.65 -18.86
N ASP A 225 -12.26 20.10 -18.69
CA ASP A 225 -11.89 18.85 -19.32
C ASP A 225 -12.61 17.66 -18.64
N LYS A 226 -13.31 16.87 -19.45
CA LYS A 226 -14.07 15.68 -19.01
C LYS A 226 -13.15 14.63 -18.40
N HIS A 227 -11.88 14.53 -18.82
CA HIS A 227 -10.91 13.59 -18.23
C HIS A 227 -10.68 13.88 -16.74
N TYR A 228 -10.53 15.16 -16.36
CA TYR A 228 -10.41 15.56 -14.95
C TYR A 228 -11.67 15.29 -14.14
N ASN A 229 -12.85 15.48 -14.75
CA ASN A 229 -14.11 15.15 -14.09
C ASN A 229 -14.21 13.65 -13.80
N ILE A 230 -13.87 12.79 -14.77
CA ILE A 230 -13.80 11.33 -14.59
C ILE A 230 -12.76 10.97 -13.53
N LEU A 231 -11.57 11.57 -13.55
CA LEU A 231 -10.53 11.33 -12.57
C LEU A 231 -10.99 11.69 -11.16
N SER A 232 -11.62 12.84 -10.98
CA SER A 232 -12.16 13.32 -9.71
C SER A 232 -13.25 12.40 -9.16
N ILE A 233 -14.21 11.98 -10.01
CA ILE A 233 -15.24 11.01 -9.64
C ILE A 233 -14.60 9.70 -9.21
N THR A 234 -13.63 9.20 -9.98
CA THR A 234 -12.94 7.93 -9.69
C THR A 234 -12.20 8.02 -8.35
N MET A 235 -11.46 9.11 -8.12
CA MET A 235 -10.74 9.37 -6.88
C MET A 235 -11.69 9.43 -5.67
N ASN A 236 -12.79 10.17 -5.78
CA ASN A 236 -13.82 10.24 -4.73
C ASN A 236 -14.40 8.86 -4.43
N TYR A 237 -14.66 8.08 -5.49
CA TYR A 237 -15.17 6.72 -5.36
C TYR A 237 -14.22 5.83 -4.54
N ILE A 238 -12.94 5.82 -4.91
CA ILE A 238 -11.88 5.03 -4.24
C ILE A 238 -11.70 5.49 -2.80
N PHE A 239 -11.68 6.80 -2.56
CA PHE A 239 -11.49 7.39 -1.25
C PHE A 239 -12.55 6.90 -0.25
N TRP A 240 -13.83 7.10 -0.55
CA TRP A 240 -14.91 6.69 0.34
C TRP A 240 -15.07 5.16 0.40
N GLY A 241 -14.74 4.45 -0.68
CA GLY A 241 -14.65 2.99 -0.68
C GLY A 241 -13.56 2.48 0.28
N SER A 242 -12.41 3.14 0.32
CA SER A 242 -11.33 2.82 1.26
C SER A 242 -11.73 3.09 2.71
N ILE A 243 -12.42 4.20 2.99
CA ILE A 243 -13.00 4.46 4.31
C ILE A 243 -13.98 3.35 4.72
N ASN A 244 -14.85 2.90 3.80
CA ASN A 244 -15.76 1.80 4.08
C ASN A 244 -15.00 0.51 4.45
N ASN A 245 -13.97 0.14 3.68
CA ASN A 245 -13.16 -1.05 3.95
C ASN A 245 -12.41 -0.96 5.29
N GLU A 246 -11.83 0.21 5.62
CA GLU A 246 -11.18 0.45 6.91
C GLU A 246 -12.15 0.32 8.08
N LEU A 247 -13.38 0.85 7.95
CA LEU A 247 -14.41 0.66 8.97
C LEU A 247 -14.84 -0.80 9.10
N MET A 248 -14.92 -1.54 8.00
CA MET A 248 -15.24 -2.97 8.02
C MET A 248 -14.15 -3.77 8.73
N MET A 249 -12.87 -3.47 8.50
CA MET A 249 -11.74 -4.06 9.23
C MET A 249 -11.82 -3.73 10.73
N ASP A 250 -12.02 -2.46 11.08
CA ASP A 250 -12.19 -2.06 12.49
C ASP A 250 -13.37 -2.80 13.16
N ILE A 251 -14.48 -3.09 12.44
CA ILE A 251 -15.63 -3.86 12.98
C ILE A 251 -15.26 -5.32 13.26
N SER A 252 -14.38 -5.90 12.44
CA SER A 252 -13.87 -7.27 12.65
C SER A 252 -12.98 -7.34 13.88
N ASP A 253 -12.23 -6.28 14.17
CA ASP A 253 -11.15 -6.28 15.16
C ASP A 253 -11.54 -5.68 16.53
N VAL A 254 -12.82 -5.31 16.72
CA VAL A 254 -13.33 -4.65 17.93
C VAL A 254 -12.90 -5.31 19.23
N GLU A 255 -13.00 -6.64 19.33
CA GLU A 255 -12.64 -7.35 20.55
C GLU A 255 -11.14 -7.22 20.86
N GLY A 256 -10.28 -7.34 19.84
CA GLY A 256 -8.83 -7.19 19.98
C GLY A 256 -8.42 -5.75 20.27
N ASP A 257 -9.04 -4.78 19.59
CA ASP A 257 -8.82 -3.35 19.83
C ASP A 257 -9.19 -2.96 21.26
N LYS A 258 -10.33 -3.47 21.77
CA LYS A 258 -10.79 -3.21 23.13
C LYS A 258 -9.81 -3.77 24.18
N GLN A 259 -9.25 -4.97 23.96
CA GLN A 259 -8.26 -5.56 24.86
C GLN A 259 -6.94 -4.78 24.87
N ASN A 260 -6.56 -4.21 23.73
CA ASN A 260 -5.33 -3.44 23.56
C ASN A 260 -5.49 -1.94 23.86
N GLY A 261 -6.66 -1.49 24.32
CA GLY A 261 -6.94 -0.08 24.62
C GLY A 261 -6.98 0.83 23.38
N ILE A 262 -7.13 0.26 22.19
CA ILE A 262 -7.20 0.99 20.92
C ILE A 262 -8.62 1.52 20.73
N LYS A 263 -8.75 2.84 20.58
CA LYS A 263 -10.04 3.50 20.39
C LYS A 263 -10.39 3.56 18.90
N THR A 264 -10.90 2.49 18.31
CA THR A 264 -11.48 2.54 16.96
C THR A 264 -12.96 2.96 17.01
N LEU A 265 -13.52 3.39 15.88
CA LEU A 265 -14.93 3.81 15.82
C LEU A 265 -15.88 2.75 16.40
N PRO A 266 -15.82 1.47 16.01
CA PRO A 266 -16.72 0.45 16.56
C PRO A 266 -16.46 0.10 18.03
N VAL A 267 -15.29 0.40 18.59
CA VAL A 267 -15.05 0.32 20.04
C VAL A 267 -15.79 1.44 20.79
N ILE A 268 -15.86 2.64 20.21
CA ILE A 268 -16.52 3.81 20.83
C ILE A 268 -18.04 3.71 20.72
N ILE A 269 -18.57 3.41 19.52
CA ILE A 269 -20.01 3.52 19.24
C ILE A 269 -20.73 2.19 19.03
N ASN A 270 -20.04 1.04 19.07
CA ASN A 270 -20.52 -0.34 18.79
C ASN A 270 -20.57 -0.78 17.31
N LYS A 271 -20.55 -2.12 17.10
CA LYS A 271 -20.60 -2.78 15.78
C LYS A 271 -21.84 -2.40 14.95
N PRO A 272 -23.07 -2.42 15.48
CA PRO A 272 -24.26 -1.95 14.75
C PRO A 272 -24.15 -0.54 14.19
N ALA A 273 -23.75 0.43 15.01
CA ALA A 273 -23.66 1.83 14.59
C ALA A 273 -22.54 2.03 13.56
N SER A 274 -21.39 1.39 13.74
CA SER A 274 -20.30 1.45 12.75
C SER A 274 -20.67 0.80 11.42
N LEU A 275 -21.38 -0.33 11.42
CA LEU A 275 -21.85 -0.95 10.18
C LEU A 275 -22.87 -0.04 9.45
N PHE A 276 -23.73 0.65 10.19
CA PHE A 276 -24.65 1.63 9.62
C PHE A 276 -23.91 2.81 8.97
N ILE A 277 -22.87 3.34 9.62
CA ILE A 277 -22.01 4.39 9.04
C ILE A 277 -21.31 3.88 7.79
N ALA A 278 -20.71 2.68 7.84
CA ALA A 278 -20.06 2.08 6.68
C ALA A 278 -21.03 1.94 5.49
N HIS A 279 -22.24 1.44 5.74
CA HIS A 279 -23.29 1.33 4.71
C HIS A 279 -23.70 2.69 4.16
N SER A 280 -23.87 3.69 5.03
CA SER A 280 -24.26 5.05 4.64
C SER A 280 -23.20 5.72 3.77
N ILE A 281 -21.91 5.57 4.12
CA ILE A 281 -20.78 6.05 3.32
C ILE A 281 -20.80 5.41 1.93
N LEU A 282 -20.93 4.08 1.85
CA LEU A 282 -20.95 3.39 0.57
C LEU A 282 -22.15 3.79 -0.29
N TYR A 283 -23.32 3.95 0.34
CA TYR A 283 -24.54 4.38 -0.33
C TYR A 283 -24.40 5.79 -0.90
N CYS A 284 -24.02 6.76 -0.06
CA CYS A 284 -23.81 8.15 -0.48
C CYS A 284 -22.72 8.26 -1.55
N ASN A 285 -21.62 7.54 -1.39
CA ASN A 285 -20.54 7.48 -2.38
C ASN A 285 -21.04 6.96 -3.74
N THR A 286 -21.80 5.86 -3.74
CA THR A 286 -22.33 5.27 -4.97
C THR A 286 -23.32 6.22 -5.63
N MET A 287 -24.28 6.77 -4.89
CA MET A 287 -25.32 7.64 -5.44
C MET A 287 -24.76 8.98 -5.91
N SER A 288 -23.89 9.62 -5.14
CA SER A 288 -23.29 10.91 -5.49
C SER A 288 -22.47 10.79 -6.78
N ASN A 289 -21.59 9.79 -6.89
CA ASN A 289 -20.77 9.61 -8.08
C ASN A 289 -21.60 9.18 -9.31
N SER A 290 -22.64 8.37 -9.10
CA SER A 290 -23.58 7.99 -10.16
C SER A 290 -24.33 9.20 -10.71
N LEU A 291 -24.77 10.11 -9.84
CA LEU A 291 -25.43 11.36 -10.24
C LEU A 291 -24.46 12.28 -10.99
N SER A 292 -23.22 12.42 -10.50
CA SER A 292 -22.19 13.21 -11.19
C SER A 292 -21.91 12.69 -12.60
N LEU A 293 -21.82 11.36 -12.79
CA LEU A 293 -21.65 10.74 -14.11
C LEU A 293 -22.85 11.01 -15.03
N ALA A 294 -24.07 10.83 -14.53
CA ALA A 294 -25.29 11.11 -15.29
C ALA A 294 -25.34 12.58 -15.74
N TYR A 295 -24.91 13.50 -14.88
CA TYR A 295 -24.86 14.94 -15.17
C TYR A 295 -23.81 15.27 -16.24
N ILE A 296 -22.57 14.80 -16.10
CA ILE A 296 -21.47 15.11 -17.04
C ILE A 296 -21.76 14.60 -18.46
N TYR A 297 -22.41 13.44 -18.57
CA TYR A 297 -22.78 12.85 -19.86
C TYR A 297 -24.19 13.23 -20.33
N ASN A 298 -24.94 13.98 -19.52
CA ASN A 298 -26.36 14.30 -19.76
C ASN A 298 -27.21 13.06 -20.13
N ASN A 299 -26.89 11.90 -19.54
CA ASN A 299 -27.57 10.64 -19.80
C ASN A 299 -27.51 9.73 -18.56
N ILE A 300 -28.69 9.36 -18.05
CA ILE A 300 -28.85 8.58 -16.83
C ILE A 300 -28.21 7.18 -16.89
N GLN A 301 -28.07 6.60 -18.09
CA GLN A 301 -27.48 5.28 -18.29
C GLN A 301 -26.05 5.20 -17.74
N TYR A 302 -25.28 6.29 -17.86
CA TYR A 302 -23.92 6.34 -17.34
C TYR A 302 -23.84 6.31 -15.80
N GLY A 303 -24.89 6.81 -15.13
CA GLY A 303 -25.01 6.75 -13.67
C GLY A 303 -25.56 5.42 -13.15
N ILE A 304 -26.37 4.70 -13.95
CA ILE A 304 -26.95 3.41 -13.52
C ILE A 304 -25.87 2.32 -13.39
N ILE A 305 -24.85 2.33 -14.25
CA ILE A 305 -23.82 1.29 -14.29
C ILE A 305 -23.07 1.14 -12.94
N PRO A 306 -22.51 2.22 -12.32
CA PRO A 306 -21.88 2.11 -11.01
C PRO A 306 -22.80 1.56 -9.91
N VAL A 307 -24.09 1.91 -9.92
CA VAL A 307 -25.08 1.39 -8.97
C VAL A 307 -25.22 -0.13 -9.11
N LEU A 308 -25.33 -0.63 -10.34
CA LEU A 308 -25.44 -2.07 -10.61
C LEU A 308 -24.18 -2.83 -10.20
N LEU A 309 -23.00 -2.27 -10.48
CA LEU A 309 -21.72 -2.88 -10.10
C LEU A 309 -21.58 -3.08 -8.59
N TYR A 310 -22.10 -2.15 -7.79
CA TYR A 310 -21.96 -2.18 -6.33
C TYR A 310 -23.12 -2.81 -5.57
N LEU A 311 -24.21 -3.17 -6.26
CA LEU A 311 -25.34 -3.89 -5.67
C LEU A 311 -24.92 -5.15 -4.87
N PRO A 312 -23.96 -5.99 -5.34
CA PRO A 312 -23.50 -7.15 -4.57
C PRO A 312 -22.90 -6.78 -3.21
N ILE A 313 -22.19 -5.64 -3.10
CA ILE A 313 -21.56 -5.21 -1.85
C ILE A 313 -22.62 -4.75 -0.85
N PHE A 314 -23.67 -4.04 -1.29
CA PHE A 314 -24.79 -3.70 -0.42
C PHE A 314 -25.47 -4.95 0.16
N ILE A 315 -25.64 -5.99 -0.65
CA ILE A 315 -26.17 -7.28 -0.20
C ILE A 315 -25.23 -7.93 0.82
N ASP A 316 -23.92 -7.91 0.60
CA ASP A 316 -22.94 -8.49 1.51
C ASP A 316 -22.89 -7.75 2.85
N LEU A 317 -23.02 -6.42 2.89
CA LEU A 317 -23.16 -5.64 4.13
C LEU A 317 -24.40 -6.06 4.94
N LEU A 318 -25.52 -6.37 4.28
CA LEU A 318 -26.70 -6.91 4.95
C LEU A 318 -26.44 -8.32 5.52
N LYS A 319 -25.65 -9.14 4.82
CA LYS A 319 -25.25 -10.47 5.32
C LYS A 319 -24.35 -10.36 6.55
N VAL A 320 -23.45 -9.37 6.63
CA VAL A 320 -22.62 -9.11 7.81
C VAL A 320 -23.48 -8.84 9.05
N ARG A 321 -24.55 -8.06 8.91
CA ARG A 321 -25.52 -7.84 9.99
C ARG A 321 -26.21 -9.16 10.40
N LYS A 322 -26.68 -9.94 9.42
CA LYS A 322 -27.34 -11.24 9.67
C LYS A 322 -26.42 -12.27 10.34
N SER A 323 -25.13 -12.26 10.01
CA SER A 323 -24.12 -13.13 10.61
C SER A 323 -23.60 -12.63 11.96
N LYS A 324 -24.28 -11.64 12.59
CA LYS A 324 -23.84 -11.01 13.85
C LYS A 324 -22.37 -10.56 13.80
N TYR A 325 -21.95 -9.97 12.69
CA TYR A 325 -20.61 -9.41 12.52
C TYR A 325 -19.48 -10.44 12.58
N ALA A 326 -19.75 -11.69 12.17
CA ALA A 326 -18.73 -12.73 12.10
C ALA A 326 -17.51 -12.28 11.25
N PRO A 327 -16.26 -12.35 11.79
CA PRO A 327 -15.05 -11.91 11.08
C PRO A 327 -14.90 -12.51 9.68
N LEU A 328 -15.19 -13.80 9.52
CA LEU A 328 -15.12 -14.50 8.24
C LEU A 328 -16.08 -13.91 7.17
N MET A 329 -17.26 -13.43 7.59
CA MET A 329 -18.19 -12.77 6.67
C MET A 329 -17.69 -11.38 6.27
N ILE A 330 -17.03 -10.66 7.19
CA ILE A 330 -16.40 -9.37 6.91
C ILE A 330 -15.25 -9.54 5.93
N THR A 331 -14.33 -10.49 6.17
CA THR A 331 -13.24 -10.80 5.24
C THR A 331 -13.77 -11.20 3.86
N LYS A 332 -14.84 -12.00 3.81
CA LYS A 332 -15.50 -12.34 2.54
C LYS A 332 -16.06 -11.11 1.83
N THR A 333 -16.69 -10.19 2.56
CA THR A 333 -17.24 -8.93 2.02
C THR A 333 -16.12 -8.05 1.46
N LEU A 334 -15.00 -7.91 2.18
CA LEU A 334 -13.82 -7.18 1.74
C LEU A 334 -13.23 -7.78 0.46
N ASN A 335 -13.06 -9.09 0.39
CA ASN A 335 -12.54 -9.77 -0.80
C ASN A 335 -13.49 -9.63 -1.99
N ASN A 336 -14.80 -9.77 -1.76
CA ASN A 336 -15.83 -9.61 -2.79
C ASN A 336 -15.90 -8.17 -3.33
N SER A 337 -15.45 -7.17 -2.57
CA SER A 337 -15.44 -5.76 -3.00
C SER A 337 -14.45 -5.47 -4.12
N MET A 338 -13.43 -6.33 -4.29
CA MET A 338 -12.38 -6.14 -5.29
C MET A 338 -12.91 -6.19 -6.73
N LEU A 339 -13.83 -7.10 -7.03
CA LEU A 339 -14.35 -7.26 -8.39
C LEU A 339 -15.19 -6.04 -8.83
N PRO A 340 -16.19 -5.56 -8.05
CA PRO A 340 -16.88 -4.31 -8.35
C PRO A 340 -15.95 -3.11 -8.53
N MET A 341 -14.89 -3.01 -7.70
CA MET A 341 -13.90 -1.94 -7.83
C MET A 341 -13.14 -2.01 -9.15
N ILE A 342 -12.65 -3.20 -9.55
CA ILE A 342 -11.94 -3.39 -10.82
C ILE A 342 -12.86 -3.09 -12.00
N LEU A 343 -14.10 -3.60 -11.98
CA LEU A 343 -15.08 -3.35 -13.04
C LEU A 343 -15.43 -1.85 -13.13
N PHE A 344 -15.52 -1.16 -12.00
CA PHE A 344 -15.73 0.29 -11.98
C PHE A 344 -14.54 1.04 -12.57
N LEU A 345 -13.30 0.70 -12.20
CA LEU A 345 -12.10 1.30 -12.81
C LEU A 345 -12.06 1.08 -14.32
N LEU A 346 -12.34 -0.15 -14.78
CA LEU A 346 -12.43 -0.46 -16.21
C LEU A 346 -13.51 0.38 -16.90
N TYR A 347 -14.67 0.52 -16.28
CA TYR A 347 -15.74 1.37 -16.79
C TYR A 347 -15.29 2.84 -16.92
N MET A 348 -14.64 3.41 -15.91
CA MET A 348 -14.10 4.78 -15.98
C MET A 348 -13.03 4.93 -17.06
N CYS A 349 -12.19 3.92 -17.27
CA CYS A 349 -11.21 3.89 -18.36
C CYS A 349 -11.86 3.85 -19.75
N VAL A 350 -12.95 3.08 -19.91
CA VAL A 350 -13.74 3.04 -21.15
C VAL A 350 -14.45 4.38 -21.40
N LEU A 351 -14.99 5.01 -20.36
CA LEU A 351 -15.58 6.33 -20.48
C LEU A 351 -14.56 7.37 -20.93
N SER A 352 -13.35 7.33 -20.36
CA SER A 352 -12.24 8.20 -20.76
C SER A 352 -11.86 8.02 -22.23
N TYR A 353 -11.75 6.78 -22.71
CA TYR A 353 -11.39 6.49 -24.10
C TYR A 353 -12.41 7.00 -25.13
N ASN A 354 -13.68 7.16 -24.73
CA ASN A 354 -14.77 7.60 -25.61
C ASN A 354 -15.09 9.10 -25.48
N ILE A 355 -14.31 9.87 -24.72
CA ILE A 355 -14.32 11.34 -24.76
C ILE A 355 -13.62 11.77 -26.05
#